data_AF-A0A954HLS1-F1
#
_entry.id   AF-A0A954HLS1-F1
#
_cell.length_a   1.000
_cell.length_b   1.000
_cell.length_c   1.000
_cell.angle_alpha   90.00
_cell.angle_beta   90.00
_cell.angle_gamma   90.00
#
_symmetry.space_group_name_H-M   'P 1'
#
loop_
_entity.id
_entity.type
_entity.pdbx_description
1 polymer ?
#
loop_
_entity_poly.entity_id
_entity_poly.type
_entity_poly.pdbx_seq_one_letter_code
_entity_poly.pdbx_strand_id
1 'polypeptide(L)' 'MATPDSSPQRPAGLVPPGSPAWMTDELIEMTLNVWQRFYAVPLTVEDAVEMLMRVSNLVRVLHPDAALLKGT' A
#
# COMPACT_ATOMS: atom_id res chain seq x y z
N MET A 1 32.81 13.51 17.22
CA MET A 1 31.75 14.02 16.33
C MET A 1 31.57 13.01 15.21
N ALA A 2 30.43 12.31 15.21
CA ALA A 2 29.80 11.48 14.17
C ALA A 2 28.92 10.45 14.89
N THR A 3 27.63 10.76 15.09
CA THR A 3 26.63 9.77 15.47
C THR A 3 26.35 8.89 14.25
N PRO A 4 26.26 7.55 14.38
CA PRO A 4 25.82 6.72 13.28
C PRO A 4 24.38 7.10 12.95
N ASP A 5 24.16 7.35 11.66
CA ASP A 5 22.88 7.54 11.00
C ASP A 5 21.83 6.57 11.58
N SER A 6 21.01 7.09 12.50
CA SER A 6 19.82 6.40 13.01
C SER A 6 18.66 6.78 12.10
N SER A 7 18.82 6.53 10.80
CA SER A 7 17.67 6.44 9.91
C SER A 7 16.86 5.22 10.37
N PRO A 8 15.57 5.36 10.71
CA PRO A 8 14.76 4.20 11.06
C PRO A 8 14.73 3.31 9.82
N GLN A 9 15.38 2.14 9.91
CA GLN A 9 15.27 1.11 8.90
C GLN A 9 13.80 0.71 8.82
N ARG A 10 13.09 1.25 7.82
CA ARG A 10 11.73 0.84 7.45
C ARG A 10 11.76 -0.69 7.30
N PRO A 11 10.83 -1.44 7.94
CA PRO A 11 10.82 -2.89 7.79
C PRO A 11 10.70 -3.22 6.30
N ALA A 12 11.77 -3.77 5.72
CA ALA A 12 11.76 -4.24 4.35
C ALA A 12 10.83 -5.46 4.28
N GLY A 13 9.83 -5.42 3.41
CA GLY A 13 8.99 -6.58 3.10
C GLY A 13 7.56 -6.55 3.66
N LEU A 14 6.89 -5.40 3.64
CA LEU A 14 5.45 -5.35 3.89
C LEU A 14 4.65 -5.78 2.66
N VAL A 15 5.18 -5.54 1.46
CA VAL A 15 4.53 -5.94 0.20
C VAL A 15 4.60 -7.46 0.01
N PRO A 16 3.46 -8.18 -0.07
CA PRO A 16 3.45 -9.62 -0.30
C PRO A 16 4.02 -10.01 -1.68
N PRO A 17 4.64 -11.19 -1.82
CA PRO A 17 5.08 -11.71 -3.12
C PRO A 17 3.93 -11.78 -4.13
N GLY A 18 4.17 -11.34 -5.37
CA GLY A 18 3.14 -11.31 -6.42
C GLY A 18 2.21 -10.09 -6.37
N SER A 19 2.43 -9.16 -5.43
CA SER A 19 1.75 -7.88 -5.43
C SER A 19 2.05 -7.06 -6.69
N PRO A 20 1.11 -6.21 -7.16
CA PRO A 20 1.37 -5.33 -8.28
C PRO A 20 2.55 -4.39 -8.04
N ALA A 21 3.32 -4.08 -9.10
CA ALA A 21 4.52 -3.23 -9.00
C ALA A 21 4.27 -1.80 -8.47
N TRP A 22 3.03 -1.32 -8.51
CA TRP A 22 2.66 -0.01 -7.94
C TRP A 22 2.45 -0.05 -6.42
N MET A 23 2.33 -1.24 -5.82
CA MET A 23 2.14 -1.41 -4.39
C MET A 23 3.51 -1.41 -3.70
N THR A 24 3.76 -0.40 -2.89
CA THR A 24 5.02 -0.20 -2.16
C THR A 24 4.82 -0.32 -0.66
N ASP A 25 5.89 -0.60 0.09
CA ASP A 25 5.85 -0.62 1.57
C ASP A 25 5.33 0.72 2.12
N GLU A 26 5.76 1.84 1.52
CA GLU A 26 5.30 3.19 1.89
C GLU A 26 3.79 3.39 1.68
N LEU A 27 3.23 2.84 0.60
CA LEU A 27 1.79 2.92 0.34
C LEU A 27 1.00 2.10 1.37
N ILE A 28 1.51 0.93 1.76
CA ILE A 28 0.91 0.10 2.82
C ILE A 28 0.94 0.85 4.15
N GLU A 29 2.09 1.39 4.54
CA GLU A 29 2.23 2.19 5.77
C GLU A 29 1.29 3.40 5.77
N MET A 30 1.23 4.12 4.66
CA MET A 30 0.33 5.27 4.52
C MET A 30 -1.13 4.85 4.63
N THR A 31 -1.50 3.70 4.06
CA THR A 31 -2.86 3.16 4.17
C THR A 31 -3.19 2.85 5.63
N LEU A 32 -2.31 2.15 6.35
CA LEU A 32 -2.50 1.89 7.78
C LEU A 32 -2.65 3.19 8.58
N ASN A 33 -1.72 4.13 8.41
CA ASN A 33 -1.72 5.40 9.15
C ASN A 33 -2.98 6.24 8.90
N VAL A 34 -3.45 6.31 7.66
CA VAL A 34 -4.62 7.10 7.30
C VAL A 34 -5.90 6.46 7.82
N TRP A 35 -6.02 5.14 7.68
CA TRP A 35 -7.29 4.43 7.90
C TRP A 35 -7.47 3.93 9.32
N GLN A 36 -6.40 3.64 10.06
CA GLN A 36 -6.47 3.06 11.41
C GLN A 36 -7.40 3.84 12.35
N ARG A 37 -7.42 5.17 12.26
CA ARG A 37 -8.27 6.04 13.11
C ARG A 37 -9.78 5.79 12.96
N PHE A 38 -10.21 5.15 11.87
CA PHE A 38 -11.61 4.84 11.60
C PHE A 38 -12.00 3.41 12.01
N TYR A 39 -11.04 2.60 12.47
CA TYR A 39 -11.25 1.21 12.88
C TYR A 39 -10.98 1.06 14.37
N ALA A 40 -11.90 0.38 15.06
CA ALA A 40 -11.77 0.09 16.49
C ALA A 40 -10.71 -0.99 16.79
N VAL A 41 -10.42 -1.86 15.81
CA VAL A 41 -9.43 -2.92 15.88
C VAL A 41 -8.19 -2.51 15.07
N PRO A 42 -6.97 -2.86 15.50
CA PRO A 42 -5.76 -2.63 14.71
C PRO A 42 -5.86 -3.27 13.33
N LEU A 43 -5.61 -2.48 12.28
CA LEU A 43 -5.47 -2.95 10.92
C LEU A 43 -4.12 -3.63 10.75
N THR A 44 -4.13 -4.76 10.06
CA THR A 44 -2.95 -5.54 9.70
C THR A 44 -2.44 -5.13 8.32
N VAL A 45 -1.21 -5.55 8.00
CA VAL A 45 -0.63 -5.36 6.66
C VAL A 45 -1.51 -6.00 5.60
N GLU A 46 -2.06 -7.18 5.91
CA GLU A 46 -2.99 -7.91 5.06
C GLU A 46 -4.27 -7.11 4.79
N ASP A 47 -4.82 -6.46 5.82
CA ASP A 47 -5.99 -5.59 5.66
C ASP A 47 -5.68 -4.42 4.71
N ALA A 48 -4.53 -3.77 4.88
CA ALA A 48 -4.12 -2.66 4.01
C ALA A 48 -3.94 -3.12 2.55
N VAL A 49 -3.33 -4.29 2.33
CA VAL A 49 -3.19 -4.89 1.00
C VAL A 49 -4.57 -5.19 0.40
N GLU A 50 -5.49 -5.76 1.18
CA GLU A 50 -6.85 -6.05 0.72
C GLU A 50 -7.60 -4.76 0.33
N MET A 51 -7.51 -3.72 1.15
CA MET A 51 -8.11 -2.41 0.88
C MET A 51 -7.60 -1.83 -0.45
N LEU A 52 -6.28 -1.83 -0.65
CA LEU A 52 -5.65 -1.33 -1.89
C LEU A 52 -6.09 -2.14 -3.12
N MET A 53 -6.18 -3.46 -3.01
CA MET A 53 -6.64 -4.32 -4.09
C MET A 53 -8.11 -4.10 -4.42
N ARG A 54 -8.97 -3.92 -3.41
CA ARG A 54 -10.40 -3.63 -3.60
C ARG A 54 -10.61 -2.28 -4.28
N VAL A 55 -9.87 -1.24 -3.88
CA VAL A 55 -9.92 0.07 -4.54
C VAL A 55 -9.44 -0.01 -5.99
N SER A 56 -8.34 -0.72 -6.25
CA SER A 56 -7.85 -0.92 -7.63
C SER A 56 -8.89 -1.63 -8.51
N ASN A 57 -9.56 -2.65 -7.97
CA ASN A 57 -10.63 -3.33 -8.68
C ASN A 57 -11.85 -2.43 -8.92
N LEU A 58 -12.24 -1.64 -7.93
CA LEU A 58 -13.34 -0.68 -8.07
C LEU A 58 -13.04 0.34 -9.17
N VAL A 59 -11.84 0.90 -9.21
CA VAL A 59 -11.43 1.86 -10.26
C VAL A 59 -11.53 1.21 -11.64
N ARG A 60 -11.13 -0.06 -11.81
CA ARG A 60 -11.27 -0.79 -13.08
C ARG A 60 -12.72 -0.97 -13.51
N VAL A 61 -13.63 -1.22 -12.56
CA VAL A 61 -15.06 -1.35 -12.86
C VAL A 61 -15.68 -0.01 -13.23
N LEU A 62 -15.33 1.06 -12.52
CA LEU A 62 -15.87 2.40 -12.77
C LEU A 62 -15.26 3.08 -14.02
N HIS A 63 -14.02 2.75 -14.34
CA HIS A 63 -13.29 3.28 -15.48
C HIS A 63 -12.71 2.12 -16.31
N PRO A 64 -13.55 1.44 -17.12
CA PRO A 64 -13.08 0.33 -17.95
C PRO A 64 -11.97 0.76 -18.92
N ASP A 65 -11.99 2.01 -19.37
CA ASP A 65 -10.98 2.59 -20.25
C ASP A 65 -9.69 3.02 -19.53
N ALA A 66 -9.67 3.09 -18.19
CA ALA A 66 -8.43 3.35 -17.45
C ALA A 66 -7.44 2.18 -17.58
N ALA A 67 -7.91 0.99 -17.99
CA ALA A 67 -7.05 -0.11 -18.39
C ALA A 67 -6.26 0.19 -19.68
N LEU A 68 -6.74 1.07 -20.56
CA LEU A 68 -6.08 1.46 -21.81
C LEU A 68 -4.91 2.44 -21.60
N LEU A 69 -4.78 3.06 -20.43
CA LEU A 69 -3.60 3.86 -20.07
C LEU A 69 -2.40 3.00 -19.62
N LYS A 70 -2.54 1.68 -19.64
CA LYS A 70 -1.40 0.74 -19.73
C LYS A 70 -1.17 0.33 -21.19
N GLY A 71 -0.98 1.33 -22.05
CA GLY A 71 -0.52 1.15 -23.41
C GLY A 71 0.88 1.72 -23.58
N THR A 72 1.74 0.95 -24.25
CA THR A 72 3.13 1.21 -24.71
C THR A 72 4.25 1.17 -23.68
#